data_AF-A0A9X2L3U2-F1
#
_entry.id   AF-A0A9X2L3U2-F1
#
_cell.length_a   1.000
_cell.length_b   1.000
_cell.length_c   1.000
_cell.angle_alpha   90.00
_cell.angle_beta   90.00
_cell.angle_gamma   90.00
#
_symmetry.space_group_name_H-M   'P 1'
#
loop_
_entity.id
_entity.type
_entity.pdbx_description
1 polymer ?
#
loop_
_entity_poly.entity_id
_entity_poly.type
_entity_poly.pdbx_seq_one_letter_code
_entity_poly.pdbx_strand_id
1 'polypeptide(L)'
;MRTFSFILLFTFYIGCSDNQSVNLSDEIEFGAGYSIITTSDLPNINNDTLDTKVSYSGCSDGHEFELKNRTANSTAELWLFKKTDDQPCDAYFEEEKTYNLSESILSAENIVLITPTEDRITLK
;
A
#
# COMPACT_ATOMS: atom_id res chain seq x y z
N MET A 1 -24.85 -38.95 -57.67
CA MET A 1 -25.79 -38.00 -57.01
C MET A 1 -25.45 -37.91 -55.53
N ARG A 2 -25.03 -36.73 -55.07
CA ARG A 2 -25.36 -36.06 -53.80
C ARG A 2 -24.30 -34.98 -53.52
N THR A 3 -24.57 -33.81 -54.10
CA THR A 3 -23.99 -32.52 -53.76
C THR A 3 -24.81 -31.90 -52.63
N PHE A 4 -24.14 -31.50 -51.53
CA PHE A 4 -24.56 -30.50 -50.54
C PHE A 4 -23.26 -30.19 -49.77
N SER A 5 -22.49 -29.12 -50.03
CA SER A 5 -22.78 -27.69 -50.05
C SER A 5 -23.35 -27.16 -48.75
N PHE A 6 -22.71 -26.07 -48.27
CA PHE A 6 -23.07 -25.12 -47.20
C PHE A 6 -22.56 -25.49 -45.78
N ILE A 7 -21.98 -24.61 -44.96
CA ILE A 7 -21.66 -23.17 -44.99
C ILE A 7 -20.49 -22.91 -44.03
N LEU A 8 -19.56 -22.06 -44.45
CA LEU A 8 -18.56 -21.42 -43.62
C LEU A 8 -19.21 -20.64 -42.46
N LEU A 9 -18.86 -20.99 -41.22
CA LEU A 9 -19.04 -20.11 -40.07
C LEU A 9 -17.76 -19.29 -39.89
N PHE A 10 -17.71 -18.15 -40.57
CA PHE A 10 -16.85 -17.02 -40.21
C PHE A 10 -17.39 -16.40 -38.93
N THR A 11 -16.97 -16.91 -37.77
CA THR A 11 -17.12 -16.19 -36.51
C THR A 11 -16.08 -15.08 -36.46
N PHE A 12 -16.59 -13.86 -36.66
CA PHE A 12 -15.92 -12.60 -36.37
C PHE A 12 -15.28 -12.63 -34.98
N TYR A 13 -13.95 -12.72 -34.92
CA TYR A 13 -13.22 -12.21 -33.77
C TYR A 13 -13.21 -10.69 -33.88
N ILE A 14 -14.25 -10.09 -33.31
CA ILE A 14 -14.29 -8.66 -32.98
C ILE A 14 -13.08 -8.40 -32.10
N GLY A 15 -12.22 -7.49 -32.56
CA GLY A 15 -11.03 -7.09 -31.85
C GLY A 15 -11.38 -6.50 -30.48
N CYS A 16 -10.82 -7.08 -29.44
CA CYS A 16 -10.50 -6.32 -28.24
C CYS A 16 -9.31 -5.43 -28.63
N SER A 17 -9.62 -4.21 -29.09
CA SER A 17 -8.68 -3.11 -28.97
C SER A 17 -8.48 -2.92 -27.48
N ASP A 18 -7.41 -3.49 -26.93
CA ASP A 18 -6.91 -3.13 -25.60
C ASP A 18 -6.46 -1.67 -25.66
N ASN A 19 -7.44 -0.76 -25.56
CA ASN A 19 -7.21 0.54 -24.96
C ASN A 19 -7.07 0.30 -23.45
N GLN A 20 -6.00 -0.40 -23.06
CA GLN A 20 -5.46 -0.22 -21.73
C GLN A 20 -4.89 1.19 -21.70
N SER A 21 -5.73 2.16 -21.35
CA SER A 21 -5.25 3.34 -20.67
C SER A 21 -4.60 2.83 -19.39
N VAL A 22 -3.30 2.56 -19.46
CA VAL A 22 -2.49 2.27 -18.29
C VAL A 22 -2.47 3.57 -17.48
N ASN A 23 -3.49 3.75 -16.64
CA ASN A 23 -3.36 4.61 -15.49
C ASN A 23 -2.39 3.88 -14.56
N LEU A 24 -1.09 4.10 -14.77
CA LEU A 24 -0.05 3.87 -13.76
C LEU A 24 -0.30 4.89 -12.63
N SER A 25 -1.42 4.73 -11.93
CA SER A 25 -1.47 5.14 -10.53
C SER A 25 -0.63 4.08 -9.84
N ASP A 26 0.63 4.38 -9.53
CA ASP A 26 1.52 3.47 -8.80
C ASP A 26 0.76 2.95 -7.56
N GLU A 27 0.39 1.68 -7.60
CA GLU A 27 -0.31 0.99 -6.53
C GLU A 27 0.62 0.92 -5.32
N ILE A 28 0.08 1.21 -4.13
CA ILE A 28 0.88 1.20 -2.90
C ILE A 28 1.07 -0.24 -2.45
N GLU A 29 2.32 -0.69 -2.36
CA GLU A 29 2.66 -1.97 -1.76
C GLU A 29 2.94 -1.82 -0.27
N PHE A 30 2.23 -2.60 0.55
CA PHE A 30 2.38 -2.65 2.02
C PHE A 30 3.20 -3.84 2.52
N GLY A 31 3.51 -4.80 1.64
CA GLY A 31 4.20 -6.03 2.01
C GLY A 31 3.28 -7.02 2.74
N ALA A 32 3.83 -7.70 3.75
CA ALA A 32 3.10 -8.68 4.54
C ALA A 32 2.03 -8.05 5.45
N GLY A 33 1.10 -8.84 5.99
CA GLY A 33 -0.05 -8.35 6.75
C GLY A 33 0.31 -7.65 8.07
N TYR A 34 -0.26 -6.46 8.29
CA TYR A 34 -0.21 -5.70 9.54
C TYR A 34 -1.32 -4.64 9.60
N SER A 35 -1.47 -4.01 10.76
CA SER A 35 -2.36 -2.86 10.99
C SER A 35 -1.61 -1.72 11.67
N ILE A 36 -2.00 -0.48 11.39
CA ILE A 36 -1.60 0.68 12.20
C ILE A 36 -2.57 0.80 13.38
N ILE A 37 -2.03 0.91 14.60
CA ILE A 37 -2.81 1.16 15.80
C ILE A 37 -2.95 2.68 15.98
N THR A 38 -4.19 3.16 16.00
CA THR A 38 -4.50 4.58 16.24
C THR A 38 -4.97 4.79 17.68
N THR A 39 -4.37 5.76 18.37
CA THR A 39 -4.76 6.19 19.72
C THR A 39 -4.91 7.71 19.74
N SER A 40 -5.09 8.34 20.92
CA SER A 40 -5.06 9.80 21.02
C SER A 40 -3.70 10.40 20.64
N ASP A 41 -2.64 9.62 20.82
CA ASP A 41 -1.27 10.11 20.74
C ASP A 41 -0.52 9.54 19.52
N LEU A 42 -1.02 8.51 18.84
CA LEU A 42 -0.36 7.85 17.70
C LEU A 42 -1.33 7.55 16.55
N PRO A 43 -0.87 7.55 15.29
CA PRO A 43 0.45 8.00 14.84
C PRO A 43 0.56 9.53 14.91
N ASN A 44 1.76 10.05 15.15
CA ASN A 44 2.02 11.50 15.19
C ASN A 44 3.37 11.85 14.55
N ILE A 45 3.58 13.14 14.27
CA ILE A 45 4.90 13.68 13.94
C ILE A 45 5.35 14.58 15.08
N ASN A 46 6.51 14.27 15.66
CA ASN A 46 7.14 15.04 16.73
C ASN A 46 8.63 15.20 16.46
N ASN A 47 9.18 16.42 16.55
CA ASN A 47 10.61 16.69 16.32
C ASN A 47 11.18 15.98 15.08
N ASP A 48 10.50 16.13 13.94
CA ASP A 48 10.90 15.57 12.65
C ASP A 48 10.85 14.03 12.56
N THR A 49 10.29 13.33 13.57
CA THR A 49 10.08 11.89 13.56
C THR A 49 8.61 11.54 13.42
N LEU A 50 8.31 10.54 12.59
CA LEU A 50 7.03 9.83 12.61
C LEU A 50 7.11 8.77 13.70
N ASP A 51 6.28 8.93 14.73
CA ASP A 51 6.03 7.91 15.75
C ASP A 51 4.71 7.21 15.44
N THR A 52 4.75 5.88 15.37
CA THR A 52 3.57 5.06 15.08
C THR A 52 3.64 3.74 15.83
N LYS A 53 2.52 3.03 15.90
CA LYS A 53 2.45 1.71 16.48
C LYS A 53 1.79 0.76 15.49
N VAL A 54 2.39 -0.41 15.30
CA VAL A 54 1.89 -1.44 14.39
C VAL A 54 1.43 -2.66 15.18
N SER A 55 0.49 -3.40 14.62
CA SER A 55 0.19 -4.76 15.07
C SER A 55 0.23 -5.76 13.94
N TYR A 56 0.62 -7.00 14.26
CA TYR A 56 0.71 -8.08 13.29
C TYR A 56 0.65 -9.45 13.99
N SER A 57 0.35 -10.49 13.19
CA SER A 57 0.50 -11.89 13.61
C SER A 57 1.85 -12.45 13.16
N GLY A 58 2.45 -13.32 13.96
CA GLY A 58 3.74 -13.93 13.65
C GLY A 58 4.18 -15.00 14.63
N CYS A 59 5.36 -15.58 14.39
CA CYS A 59 6.02 -16.52 15.29
C CYS A 59 6.99 -15.82 16.25
N SER A 60 7.45 -14.61 15.91
CA SER A 60 8.32 -13.77 16.74
C SER A 60 7.94 -12.30 16.64
N ASP A 61 8.42 -11.52 17.60
CA ASP A 61 8.49 -10.08 17.49
C ASP A 61 9.65 -9.66 16.56
N GLY A 62 9.89 -8.35 16.45
CA GLY A 62 11.01 -7.76 15.74
C GLY A 62 10.87 -7.75 14.22
N HIS A 63 9.64 -7.83 13.68
CA HIS A 63 9.43 -7.76 12.23
C HIS A 63 9.94 -6.41 11.67
N GLU A 64 10.58 -6.49 10.50
CA GLU A 64 11.21 -5.34 9.84
C GLU A 64 10.18 -4.56 9.02
N PHE A 65 10.17 -3.24 9.20
CA PHE A 65 9.30 -2.31 8.49
C PHE A 65 10.11 -1.16 7.90
N GLU A 66 9.84 -0.80 6.66
CA GLU A 66 10.44 0.34 5.97
C GLU A 66 9.41 1.46 5.78
N LEU A 67 9.76 2.69 6.12
CA LEU A 67 8.94 3.86 5.78
C LEU A 67 9.15 4.20 4.31
N LYS A 68 8.07 4.11 3.54
CA LYS A 68 7.99 4.56 2.15
C LYS A 68 7.26 5.89 2.08
N ASN A 69 7.52 6.64 1.02
CA ASN A 69 6.87 7.92 0.80
C ASN A 69 6.78 8.26 -0.69
N ARG A 70 5.83 9.12 -1.02
CA ARG A 70 5.79 9.89 -2.27
C ARG A 70 5.29 11.30 -1.98
N THR A 71 5.80 12.26 -2.73
CA THR A 71 5.40 13.67 -2.59
C THR A 71 4.84 14.17 -3.92
N ALA A 72 3.59 14.65 -3.89
CA ALA A 72 2.93 15.23 -5.05
C ALA A 72 1.98 16.35 -4.61
N ASN A 73 1.90 17.44 -5.39
CA ASN A 73 0.96 18.55 -5.16
C ASN A 73 0.95 19.04 -3.69
N SER A 74 2.12 19.35 -3.14
CA SER A 74 2.30 19.80 -1.74
C SER A 74 1.83 18.82 -0.65
N THR A 75 1.53 17.56 -1.01
CA THR A 75 1.16 16.50 -0.08
C THR A 75 2.26 15.45 -0.04
N ALA A 76 2.73 15.12 1.15
CA ALA A 76 3.56 13.94 1.39
C ALA A 76 2.67 12.78 1.85
N GLU A 77 2.65 11.71 1.07
CA GLU A 77 1.96 10.48 1.41
C GLU A 77 2.98 9.47 1.91
N LEU A 78 2.75 8.95 3.11
CA LEU A 78 3.61 8.01 3.81
C LEU A 78 2.90 6.67 3.93
N TRP A 79 3.64 5.56 3.90
CA TRP A 79 3.14 4.24 4.26
C TRP A 79 4.28 3.37 4.78
N LEU A 80 3.95 2.33 5.54
CA LEU A 80 4.95 1.33 5.95
C LEU A 80 4.90 0.14 5.01
N PHE A 81 6.06 -0.38 4.66
CA PHE A 81 6.21 -1.67 3.97
C PHE A 81 6.75 -2.69 4.96
N LYS A 82 5.97 -3.72 5.29
CA LYS A 82 6.42 -4.83 6.15
C LYS A 82 7.30 -5.77 5.31
N LYS A 83 8.60 -5.74 5.57
CA LYS A 83 9.62 -6.54 4.86
C LYS A 83 9.64 -8.00 5.29
N THR A 84 9.32 -8.27 6.56
CA THR A 84 9.25 -9.65 7.07
C THR A 84 7.96 -10.31 6.61
N ASP A 85 8.08 -11.42 5.89
CA ASP A 85 6.94 -12.18 5.38
C ASP A 85 6.00 -12.67 6.49
N ASP A 86 4.76 -12.97 6.13
CA ASP A 86 3.81 -13.57 7.05
C ASP A 86 4.25 -14.98 7.46
N GLN A 87 4.14 -15.25 8.75
CA GLN A 87 4.56 -16.49 9.36
C GLN A 87 3.32 -17.28 9.82
N PRO A 88 3.35 -18.63 9.80
CA PRO A 88 2.17 -19.47 10.03
C PRO A 88 1.78 -19.60 11.52
N CYS A 89 2.08 -18.60 12.34
CA CYS A 89 1.77 -18.56 13.76
C CYS A 89 0.75 -17.46 14.06
N ASP A 90 -0.18 -17.74 14.97
CA ASP A 90 -1.27 -16.82 15.30
C ASP A 90 -0.98 -15.93 16.52
N ALA A 91 0.27 -15.84 16.98
CA ALA A 91 0.62 -14.97 18.09
C ALA A 91 0.52 -13.50 17.64
N TYR A 92 -0.04 -12.64 18.50
CA TYR A 92 -0.28 -11.22 18.22
C TYR A 92 0.79 -10.35 18.87
N PHE A 93 1.41 -9.48 18.08
CA PHE A 93 2.44 -8.55 18.53
C PHE A 93 2.03 -7.11 18.26
N GLU A 94 2.47 -6.20 19.12
CA GLU A 94 2.37 -4.77 18.92
C GLU A 94 3.73 -4.11 19.13
N GLU A 95 4.12 -3.23 18.23
CA GLU A 95 5.43 -2.59 18.27
C GLU A 95 5.35 -1.11 17.92
N GLU A 96 6.04 -0.29 18.71
CA GLU A 96 6.29 1.09 18.36
C GLU A 96 7.38 1.17 17.29
N LYS A 97 7.18 2.06 16.32
CA LYS A 97 8.11 2.34 15.23
C LYS A 97 8.32 3.84 15.14
N THR A 98 9.58 4.23 15.01
CA THR A 98 10.00 5.62 14.89
C THR A 98 10.84 5.77 13.63
N TYR A 99 10.52 6.78 12.82
CA TYR A 99 11.22 7.06 11.57
C TYR A 99 11.57 8.54 11.47
N ASN A 100 12.84 8.85 11.20
CA ASN A 100 13.25 10.21 10.85
C ASN A 100 12.66 10.58 9.49
N LEU A 101 11.98 11.71 9.41
CA LEU A 101 11.44 12.24 8.17
C LEU A 101 12.47 13.14 7.49
N SER A 102 12.54 13.06 6.17
CA SER A 102 13.39 13.97 5.40
C SER A 102 12.78 15.38 5.34
N GLU A 103 13.61 16.40 5.13
CA GLU A 103 13.14 17.79 4.94
C GLU A 103 12.10 17.90 3.81
N SER A 104 12.22 17.07 2.76
CA SER A 104 11.26 17.05 1.65
C SER A 104 9.84 16.66 2.09
N ILE A 105 9.71 15.73 3.05
CA ILE A 105 8.41 15.36 3.65
C ILE A 105 7.93 16.46 4.58
N LEU A 106 8.81 16.96 5.45
CA LEU A 106 8.47 17.95 6.48
C LEU A 106 8.03 19.30 5.88
N SER A 107 8.57 19.63 4.71
CA SER A 107 8.21 20.84 3.95
C SER A 107 6.86 20.78 3.25
N ALA A 108 6.23 19.60 3.15
CA ALA A 108 4.90 19.45 2.56
C ALA A 108 3.85 20.23 3.36
N GLU A 109 2.84 20.76 2.67
CA GLU A 109 1.71 21.44 3.29
C GLU A 109 0.85 20.45 4.08
N ASN A 110 0.62 19.27 3.49
CA ASN A 110 -0.14 18.19 4.10
C ASN A 110 0.75 16.95 4.22
N ILE A 111 0.65 16.25 5.35
CA ILE A 111 1.31 14.94 5.53
C ILE A 111 0.27 13.92 5.92
N VAL A 112 0.18 12.83 5.17
CA VAL A 112 -0.82 11.77 5.36
C VAL A 112 -0.13 10.43 5.49
N LEU A 113 -0.46 9.66 6.53
CA LEU A 113 -0.12 8.25 6.62
C LEU A 113 -1.27 7.42 6.04
N ILE A 114 -0.95 6.59 5.07
CA ILE A 114 -1.88 5.65 4.42
C ILE A 114 -1.69 4.28 5.09
N THR A 115 -2.80 3.68 5.53
CA THR A 115 -2.80 2.35 6.17
C THR A 115 -2.97 1.23 5.14
N PRO A 116 -2.71 -0.04 5.51
CA PRO A 116 -2.99 -1.19 4.65
C PRO A 116 -4.48 -1.36 4.26
N THR A 117 -5.40 -0.75 5.02
CA THR A 117 -6.84 -0.68 4.69
C THR A 117 -7.20 0.52 3.82
N GLU A 118 -6.20 1.23 3.29
CA GLU A 118 -6.31 2.46 2.49
C GLU A 118 -6.93 3.66 3.24
N ASP A 119 -7.05 3.56 4.56
CA ASP A 119 -7.44 4.69 5.38
C ASP A 119 -6.34 5.75 5.40
N ARG A 120 -6.75 7.02 5.46
CA ARG A 120 -5.85 8.18 5.45
C ARG A 120 -5.88 8.88 6.80
N ILE A 121 -4.73 8.90 7.47
CA ILE A 121 -4.53 9.59 8.75
C ILE A 121 -3.75 10.88 8.48
N THR A 122 -4.37 12.03 8.68
CA THR A 122 -3.71 13.34 8.57
C THR A 122 -2.81 13.57 9.77
N LEU A 123 -1.54 13.88 9.51
CA LEU A 123 -0.51 14.13 10.52
C LEU A 123 -0.10 15.61 10.62
N LYS A 124 -0.32 16.36 9.53
CA LYS A 124 -0.07 17.80 9.40
C LYS A 124 -1.01 18.36 8.35
#